data_AF-A0A938XAC9-F1
#
_entry.id   AF-A0A938XAC9-F1
#
_cell.length_a   1.000
_cell.length_b   1.000
_cell.length_c   1.000
_cell.angle_alpha   90.00
_cell.angle_beta   90.00
_cell.angle_gamma   90.00
#
_symmetry.space_group_name_H-M   'P 1'
#
loop_
_entity.id
_entity.type
_entity.pdbx_description
1 polymer ?
#
loop_
_entity_poly.entity_id
_entity_poly.type
_entity_poly.pdbx_seq_one_letter_code
_entity_poly.pdbx_strand_id
1 'polypeptide(L)'
;MLRFPPHSIDLILADPPYNISQYSSGNILRVGKSMLNNDIAEWDKVIIKPAEYLDVFKRLIKPTGNIIIFSGYNQIGECPICSYPERLKNPYHPTQKPLQLIEHFVKIASNPGSIVFDPFMGVGSTGVAAVKNGRRFIGCDINKAYVLASQERMESIINVAHKPLP
;
A
#
# COMPACT_ATOMS: atom_id res chain seq x y z
N MET A 1 -8.31 15.14 -0.38
CA MET A 1 -7.02 15.35 -1.10
C MET A 1 -6.76 16.78 -1.60
N LEU A 2 -7.76 17.69 -1.63
CA LEU A 2 -7.59 19.10 -2.06
C LEU A 2 -6.78 20.00 -1.10
N ARG A 3 -6.31 19.47 0.04
CA ARG A 3 -5.56 20.25 1.06
C ARG A 3 -4.05 20.26 0.88
N PHE A 4 -3.51 19.39 0.02
CA PHE A 4 -2.06 19.34 -0.22
C PHE A 4 -1.63 20.37 -1.28
N PRO A 5 -0.53 21.11 -1.05
CA PRO A 5 0.07 21.96 -2.06
C PRO A 5 0.41 21.15 -3.33
N PRO A 6 0.29 21.75 -4.53
CA PRO A 6 0.75 21.11 -5.75
C PRO A 6 2.26 20.85 -5.70
N HIS A 7 2.73 19.83 -6.42
CA HIS A 7 4.16 19.47 -6.52
C HIS A 7 4.87 19.33 -5.17
N SER A 8 4.21 18.74 -4.19
CA SER A 8 4.75 18.56 -2.83
C SER A 8 5.21 17.13 -2.54
N ILE A 9 4.77 16.15 -3.33
CA ILE A 9 5.05 14.73 -3.13
C ILE A 9 6.18 14.26 -4.05
N ASP A 10 7.11 13.46 -3.52
CA ASP A 10 8.27 12.93 -4.25
C ASP A 10 8.00 11.54 -4.83
N LEU A 11 7.23 10.71 -4.12
CA LEU A 11 6.85 9.37 -4.55
C LEU A 11 5.38 9.11 -4.21
N ILE A 12 4.58 8.71 -5.19
CA ILE A 12 3.26 8.14 -4.96
C ILE A 12 3.40 6.62 -5.15
N LEU A 13 3.10 5.84 -4.12
CA LEU A 13 3.09 4.38 -4.19
C LEU A 13 1.73 3.92 -3.71
N ALA A 14 0.91 3.40 -4.63
CA ALA A 14 -0.50 3.13 -4.40
C ALA A 14 -0.88 1.69 -4.78
N ASP A 15 -1.72 1.05 -3.95
CA ASP A 15 -2.29 -0.28 -4.17
C ASP A 15 -3.82 -0.18 -4.10
N PRO A 16 -4.49 0.40 -5.12
CA PRO A 16 -5.94 0.61 -5.10
C PRO A 16 -6.71 -0.71 -5.01
N PRO A 17 -7.94 -0.70 -4.45
CA PRO A 17 -8.80 -1.88 -4.45
C PRO A 17 -9.14 -2.28 -5.89
N TYR A 18 -9.11 -3.59 -6.15
CA TYR A 18 -9.09 -4.15 -7.50
C TYR A 18 -10.46 -4.57 -8.04
N ASN A 19 -11.54 -4.34 -7.29
CA ASN A 19 -12.90 -4.76 -7.63
C ASN A 19 -12.98 -6.27 -7.99
N ILE A 20 -12.15 -7.11 -7.36
CA ILE A 20 -11.96 -8.53 -7.71
C ILE A 20 -13.24 -9.34 -7.45
N SER A 21 -13.97 -9.00 -6.39
CA SER A 21 -15.26 -9.57 -6.01
C SER A 21 -16.32 -9.47 -7.12
N GLN A 22 -16.23 -8.48 -8.01
CA GLN A 22 -17.19 -8.30 -9.11
C GLN A 22 -16.95 -9.22 -10.30
N TYR A 23 -15.70 -9.65 -10.52
CA TYR A 23 -15.32 -10.54 -11.62
C TYR A 23 -15.18 -12.00 -11.19
N SER A 24 -15.37 -12.29 -9.91
CA SER A 24 -15.25 -13.62 -9.36
C SER A 24 -16.61 -14.31 -9.23
N SER A 25 -17.08 -14.91 -10.31
CA SER A 25 -18.24 -15.81 -10.28
C SER A 25 -17.87 -17.20 -9.70
N GLY A 26 -17.39 -17.24 -8.46
CA GLY A 26 -17.12 -18.47 -7.73
C GLY A 26 -15.72 -18.59 -7.12
N ASN A 27 -15.62 -19.43 -6.09
CA ASN A 27 -14.36 -19.76 -5.41
C ASN A 27 -13.33 -20.34 -6.39
N ILE A 28 -12.07 -19.93 -6.28
CA ILE A 28 -11.01 -20.58 -7.08
C ILE A 28 -10.74 -21.97 -6.49
N LEU A 29 -11.05 -23.00 -7.28
CA LEU A 29 -10.65 -24.38 -7.01
C LEU A 29 -9.13 -24.48 -7.14
N ARG A 30 -8.46 -24.80 -6.03
CA ARG A 30 -7.03 -25.11 -6.01
C ARG A 30 -6.85 -26.60 -5.78
N VAL A 31 -6.21 -27.28 -6.73
CA VAL A 31 -5.90 -28.72 -6.60
C VAL A 31 -5.04 -28.92 -5.35
N GLY A 32 -5.58 -29.67 -4.37
CA GLY A 32 -4.89 -29.99 -3.11
C GLY A 32 -4.91 -28.89 -2.02
N LYS A 33 -5.67 -27.80 -2.18
CA LYS A 33 -5.85 -26.76 -1.14
C LYS A 33 -7.34 -26.42 -0.95
N SER A 34 -7.67 -25.85 0.21
CA SER A 34 -9.02 -25.34 0.45
C SER A 34 -9.41 -24.29 -0.59
N MET A 35 -10.70 -24.26 -0.94
CA MET A 35 -11.27 -23.28 -1.85
C MET A 35 -10.91 -21.86 -1.40
N LEU A 36 -10.34 -21.06 -2.31
CA LEU A 36 -10.04 -19.66 -2.02
C LEU A 36 -11.34 -18.87 -2.17
N ASN A 37 -11.85 -18.35 -1.05
CA ASN A 37 -12.99 -17.42 -1.07
C ASN A 37 -12.53 -16.09 -1.69
N ASN A 38 -13.25 -15.65 -2.72
CA ASN A 38 -12.98 -14.42 -3.46
C ASN A 38 -13.92 -13.26 -3.06
N ASP A 39 -14.80 -13.44 -2.07
CA ASP A 39 -15.43 -12.33 -1.35
C ASP A 39 -14.42 -11.75 -0.37
N ILE A 40 -13.59 -10.83 -0.88
CA ILE A 40 -12.42 -10.33 -0.17
C ILE A 40 -12.80 -9.32 0.92
N ALA A 41 -13.80 -8.44 0.66
CA ALA A 41 -14.42 -7.53 1.64
C ALA A 41 -15.50 -6.62 1.01
N GLU A 42 -16.38 -6.03 1.84
CA GLU A 42 -17.40 -5.04 1.42
C GLU A 42 -16.84 -3.81 0.68
N TRP A 43 -15.60 -3.39 0.99
CA TRP A 43 -14.96 -2.25 0.33
C TRP A 43 -14.58 -2.51 -1.13
N ASP A 44 -14.56 -3.77 -1.57
CA ASP A 44 -14.23 -4.18 -2.95
C ASP A 44 -15.46 -4.10 -3.90
N LYS A 45 -16.64 -3.76 -3.35
CA LYS A 45 -17.87 -3.50 -4.12
C LYS A 45 -17.92 -2.10 -4.74
N VAL A 46 -17.07 -1.18 -4.28
CA VAL A 46 -17.02 0.21 -4.78
C VAL A 46 -16.06 0.27 -5.96
N ILE A 47 -16.57 0.54 -7.16
CA ILE A 47 -15.75 0.66 -8.37
C ILE A 47 -14.83 1.88 -8.25
N ILE A 48 -13.56 1.63 -7.91
CA ILE A 48 -12.50 2.64 -7.98
C ILE A 48 -11.80 2.52 -9.33
N LYS A 49 -11.85 3.56 -10.17
CA LYS A 49 -11.09 3.64 -11.42
C LYS A 49 -9.78 4.39 -11.18
N PRO A 50 -8.60 3.77 -11.34
CA PRO A 50 -7.32 4.46 -11.16
C PRO A 50 -7.17 5.73 -12.01
N ALA A 51 -7.81 5.78 -13.18
CA ALA A 51 -7.84 6.94 -14.06
C ALA A 51 -8.42 8.20 -13.40
N GLU A 52 -9.38 8.06 -12.48
CA GLU A 52 -10.01 9.19 -11.76
C GLU A 52 -9.05 9.87 -10.77
N TYR A 53 -8.02 9.15 -10.33
CA TYR A 53 -7.01 9.67 -9.40
C TYR A 53 -5.79 10.25 -10.11
N LEU A 54 -5.65 10.00 -11.41
CA LEU A 54 -4.47 10.39 -12.17
C LEU A 54 -4.26 11.91 -12.17
N ASP A 55 -5.32 12.70 -12.34
CA ASP A 55 -5.22 14.16 -12.33
C ASP A 55 -4.83 14.70 -10.95
N VAL A 56 -5.34 14.06 -9.89
CA VAL A 56 -4.94 14.39 -8.52
C VAL A 56 -3.47 14.04 -8.30
N PHE A 57 -3.01 12.88 -8.76
CA PHE A 57 -1.62 12.45 -8.63
C PHE A 57 -0.68 13.37 -9.40
N LYS A 58 -1.03 13.72 -10.64
CA LYS A 58 -0.28 14.68 -11.47
C LYS A 58 -0.17 16.06 -10.82
N ARG A 59 -1.23 16.52 -10.14
CA ARG A 59 -1.22 17.79 -9.40
C ARG A 59 -0.28 17.73 -8.18
N LEU A 60 -0.25 16.60 -7.48
CA LEU A 60 0.49 16.44 -6.23
C LEU A 60 1.97 16.14 -6.42
N ILE A 61 2.31 15.34 -7.44
CA ILE A 61 3.67 14.86 -7.67
C ILE A 61 4.56 16.01 -8.14
N LYS A 62 5.80 16.05 -7.65
CA LYS A 62 6.84 16.94 -8.19
C LYS A 62 7.17 16.56 -9.64
N PRO A 63 7.68 17.50 -10.46
CA PRO A 63 8.15 17.18 -11.82
C PRO A 63 9.20 16.08 -11.87
N THR A 64 10.03 15.94 -10.81
CA THR A 64 11.06 14.91 -10.67
C THR A 64 10.60 13.69 -9.86
N GLY A 65 9.32 13.65 -9.48
CA GLY A 65 8.78 12.60 -8.63
C GLY A 65 8.34 11.37 -9.42
N ASN A 66 8.21 10.24 -8.73
CA ASN A 66 7.82 8.97 -9.32
C ASN A 66 6.40 8.57 -8.87
N ILE A 67 5.67 7.87 -9.74
CA ILE A 67 4.37 7.27 -9.42
C ILE A 67 4.45 5.77 -9.70
N ILE A 68 4.15 4.96 -8.70
CA ILE A 68 4.06 3.49 -8.78
C ILE A 68 2.65 3.10 -8.34
N ILE A 69 1.91 2.42 -9.21
CA ILE A 69 0.55 1.95 -8.92
C ILE A 69 0.53 0.43 -9.15
N PHE A 70 0.22 -0.34 -8.12
CA PHE A 70 0.02 -1.78 -8.24
C PHE A 70 -1.31 -2.07 -8.94
N SER A 71 -1.34 -3.11 -9.77
CA SER A 71 -2.54 -3.62 -10.46
C SER A 71 -2.67 -5.14 -10.28
N GLY A 72 -3.90 -5.66 -10.35
CA GLY A 72 -4.18 -7.10 -10.23
C GLY A 72 -3.75 -7.91 -11.47
N TYR A 73 -3.53 -9.22 -11.30
CA TYR A 73 -3.03 -10.15 -12.34
C TYR A 73 -3.86 -10.27 -13.61
N ASN A 74 -5.09 -9.75 -13.62
CA ASN A 74 -5.90 -9.60 -14.83
C ASN A 74 -5.26 -8.59 -15.83
N GLN A 75 -4.14 -7.95 -15.45
CA GLN A 75 -3.32 -7.05 -16.26
C GLN A 75 -1.79 -7.31 -16.12
N ILE A 76 -1.39 -8.59 -16.10
CA ILE A 76 -0.02 -9.17 -16.28
C ILE A 76 0.73 -9.58 -14.99
N GLY A 77 1.07 -10.87 -14.94
CA GLY A 77 2.43 -11.36 -14.66
C GLY A 77 2.78 -11.75 -13.23
N GLU A 78 2.34 -12.94 -12.81
CA GLU A 78 2.76 -13.76 -11.65
C GLU A 78 3.89 -13.22 -10.73
N CYS A 79 3.52 -12.62 -9.60
CA CYS A 79 4.34 -12.60 -8.40
C CYS A 79 3.80 -13.69 -7.45
N PRO A 80 4.58 -14.73 -7.13
CA PRO A 80 4.09 -15.88 -6.39
C PRO A 80 3.55 -15.41 -5.03
N ILE A 81 2.25 -15.64 -4.85
CA ILE A 81 1.54 -15.88 -3.59
C ILE A 81 2.19 -15.18 -2.39
N CYS A 82 1.66 -14.01 -2.02
CA CYS A 82 2.03 -13.25 -0.82
C CYS A 82 1.72 -14.03 0.48
N SER A 83 2.44 -15.11 0.76
CA SER A 83 2.37 -15.88 2.00
C SER A 83 3.67 -15.67 2.78
N TYR A 84 3.92 -14.44 3.23
CA TYR A 84 5.10 -14.10 4.02
C TYR A 84 4.73 -13.93 5.50
N PRO A 85 5.63 -14.30 6.45
CA PRO A 85 5.39 -14.17 7.90
C PRO A 85 5.20 -12.72 8.36
N GLU A 86 5.57 -11.74 7.52
CA GLU A 86 5.40 -10.31 7.77
C GLU A 86 3.94 -9.82 7.72
N ARG A 87 3.00 -10.69 7.33
CA ARG A 87 1.58 -10.33 7.28
C ARG A 87 0.99 -10.20 8.69
N LEU A 88 0.27 -9.10 8.92
CA LEU A 88 -0.47 -8.92 10.16
C LEU A 88 -1.61 -9.93 10.22
N LYS A 89 -1.68 -10.67 11.33
CA LYS A 89 -2.80 -11.56 11.62
C LYS A 89 -4.00 -10.80 12.16
N ASN A 90 -3.77 -9.66 12.81
CA ASN A 90 -4.81 -8.79 13.36
C ASN A 90 -4.40 -7.30 13.28
N PRO A 91 -5.17 -6.43 12.59
CA PRO A 91 -6.27 -6.77 11.71
C PRO A 91 -5.76 -7.50 10.45
N TYR A 92 -6.50 -8.51 9.99
CA TYR A 92 -6.17 -9.23 8.76
C TYR A 92 -6.41 -8.35 7.54
N HIS A 93 -5.41 -8.25 6.66
CA HIS A 93 -5.52 -7.54 5.38
C HIS A 93 -5.21 -8.50 4.22
N PRO A 94 -6.21 -8.87 3.40
CA PRO A 94 -6.09 -9.98 2.44
C PRO A 94 -5.02 -9.72 1.36
N THR A 95 -4.86 -8.46 0.95
CA THR A 95 -3.97 -8.03 -0.14
C THR A 95 -2.65 -7.44 0.34
N GLN A 96 -2.29 -7.59 1.63
CA GLN A 96 -1.05 -7.02 2.16
C GLN A 96 0.18 -7.50 1.38
N LYS A 97 0.95 -6.54 0.85
CA LYS A 97 2.22 -6.79 0.14
C LYS A 97 3.38 -7.00 1.14
N PRO A 98 4.36 -7.87 0.82
CA PRO A 98 5.56 -8.06 1.64
C PRO A 98 6.34 -6.75 1.82
N LEU A 99 6.88 -6.52 3.03
CA LEU A 99 7.57 -5.26 3.34
C LEU A 99 8.85 -5.11 2.51
N GLN A 100 9.58 -6.20 2.30
CA GLN A 100 10.83 -6.20 1.52
C GLN A 100 10.63 -5.69 0.09
N LEU A 101 9.51 -6.06 -0.55
CA LEU A 101 9.16 -5.60 -1.89
C LEU A 101 8.90 -4.10 -1.92
N ILE A 102 8.10 -3.60 -0.97
CA ILE A 102 7.77 -2.18 -0.86
C ILE A 102 9.03 -1.36 -0.51
N GLU A 103 9.88 -1.87 0.37
CA GLU A 103 11.16 -1.27 0.73
C GLU A 103 12.09 -1.13 -0.47
N HIS A 104 12.12 -2.12 -1.37
CA HIS A 104 12.86 -2.02 -2.62
C HIS A 104 12.37 -0.86 -3.48
N PHE A 105 11.06 -0.75 -3.73
CA PHE A 105 10.48 0.34 -4.51
C PHE A 105 10.74 1.72 -3.90
N VAL A 106 10.57 1.86 -2.59
CA VAL A 106 10.86 3.11 -1.88
C VAL A 106 12.32 3.54 -2.07
N LYS A 107 13.28 2.59 -1.99
CA LYS A 107 14.71 2.90 -2.15
C LYS A 107 15.07 3.33 -3.57
N ILE A 108 14.53 2.69 -4.59
CA ILE A 108 14.88 3.00 -5.99
C ILE A 108 14.16 4.23 -6.53
N ALA A 109 12.95 4.52 -6.04
CA ALA A 109 12.07 5.56 -6.59
C ALA A 109 12.01 6.84 -5.74
N SER A 110 12.80 6.94 -4.65
CA SER A 110 12.85 8.12 -3.79
C SER A 110 14.20 8.26 -3.09
N ASN A 111 14.50 9.47 -2.60
CA ASN A 111 15.70 9.76 -1.81
C ASN A 111 15.38 9.86 -0.32
N PRO A 112 16.36 9.73 0.60
CA PRO A 112 16.17 10.11 2.00
C PRO A 112 15.61 11.55 2.12
N GLY A 113 14.68 11.77 3.05
CA GLY A 113 13.96 13.05 3.23
C GLY A 113 12.78 13.29 2.28
N SER A 114 12.65 12.50 1.20
CA SER A 114 11.50 12.54 0.29
C SER A 114 10.18 12.28 1.02
N ILE A 115 9.10 12.85 0.48
CA ILE A 115 7.72 12.58 0.94
C ILE A 115 7.12 11.48 0.06
N VAL A 116 6.79 10.35 0.70
CA VAL A 116 6.09 9.21 0.10
C VAL A 116 4.60 9.31 0.45
N PHE A 117 3.74 9.16 -0.56
CA PHE A 117 2.29 9.21 -0.42
C PHE A 117 1.65 7.90 -0.85
N ASP A 118 0.79 7.34 0.01
CA ASP A 118 -0.03 6.17 -0.31
C ASP A 118 -1.52 6.45 0.01
N PRO A 119 -2.36 6.65 -1.01
CA PRO A 119 -3.77 6.96 -0.83
C PRO A 119 -4.65 5.77 -0.46
N PHE A 120 -4.12 4.54 -0.52
CA PHE A 120 -4.81 3.29 -0.23
C PHE A 120 -3.93 2.41 0.69
N MET A 121 -3.44 3.02 1.78
CA MET A 121 -2.29 2.49 2.49
C MET A 121 -2.53 1.17 3.24
N GLY A 122 -3.79 0.78 3.46
CA GLY A 122 -4.15 -0.40 4.24
C GLY A 122 -3.45 -0.37 5.60
N VAL A 123 -2.87 -1.50 5.99
CA VAL A 123 -2.10 -1.63 7.25
C VAL A 123 -0.72 -0.95 7.23
N GLY A 124 -0.40 -0.16 6.20
CA GLY A 124 0.73 0.77 6.22
C GLY A 124 2.10 0.21 5.87
N SER A 125 2.19 -0.87 5.08
CA SER A 125 3.51 -1.39 4.65
C SER A 125 4.37 -0.34 3.94
N THR A 126 3.76 0.52 3.13
CA THR A 126 4.42 1.67 2.47
C THR A 126 4.98 2.66 3.48
N GLY A 127 4.22 2.99 4.51
CA GLY A 127 4.66 3.90 5.57
C GLY A 127 5.81 3.35 6.39
N VAL A 128 5.73 2.08 6.78
CA VAL A 128 6.83 1.40 7.48
C VAL A 128 8.11 1.41 6.65
N ALA A 129 8.02 1.07 5.35
CA ALA A 129 9.17 1.08 4.45
C ALA A 129 9.77 2.49 4.29
N ALA A 130 8.93 3.51 4.13
CA ALA A 130 9.34 4.91 4.01
C ALA A 130 10.08 5.39 5.27
N VAL A 131 9.45 5.25 6.43
CA VAL A 131 9.99 5.70 7.72
C VAL A 131 11.30 4.99 8.06
N LYS A 132 11.34 3.65 7.92
CA LYS A 132 12.55 2.84 8.15
C LYS A 132 13.75 3.32 7.33
N ASN A 133 13.50 3.89 6.16
CA ASN A 133 14.52 4.37 5.24
C ASN A 133 14.73 5.89 5.30
N GLY A 134 14.24 6.58 6.34
CA GLY A 134 14.45 8.02 6.51
C GLY A 134 13.67 8.87 5.50
N ARG A 135 12.55 8.37 4.96
CA ARG A 135 11.57 9.16 4.20
C ARG A 135 10.43 9.59 5.11
N ARG A 136 9.73 10.66 4.73
CA ARG A 136 8.48 11.08 5.38
C ARG A 136 7.31 10.37 4.69
N PHE A 137 6.30 9.98 5.45
CA PHE A 137 5.14 9.26 4.93
C PHE A 137 3.84 10.03 5.17
N ILE A 138 2.97 10.01 4.18
CA ILE A 138 1.60 10.49 4.24
C ILE A 138 0.72 9.38 3.66
N GLY A 139 -0.36 9.02 4.33
CA GLY A 139 -1.29 8.05 3.78
C GLY A 139 -2.69 8.18 4.33
N CYS A 140 -3.64 7.56 3.64
CA CYS A 140 -5.01 7.46 4.09
C CYS A 140 -5.59 6.09 3.76
N ASP A 141 -6.55 5.67 4.58
CA ASP A 141 -7.36 4.49 4.34
C ASP A 141 -8.78 4.76 4.85
N ILE A 142 -9.79 4.16 4.21
CA ILE A 142 -11.19 4.30 4.64
C ILE A 142 -11.45 3.51 5.93
N ASN A 143 -10.68 2.45 6.18
CA ASN A 143 -10.83 1.60 7.35
C ASN A 143 -9.98 2.14 8.51
N LYS A 144 -10.66 2.68 9.53
CA LYS A 144 -10.02 3.22 10.74
C LYS A 144 -9.12 2.21 11.45
N ALA A 145 -9.45 0.92 11.46
CA ALA A 145 -8.62 -0.10 12.09
C ALA A 145 -7.27 -0.28 11.36
N TYR A 146 -7.25 -0.15 10.04
CA TYR A 146 -6.03 -0.19 9.24
C TYR A 146 -5.17 1.05 9.49
N VAL A 147 -5.79 2.23 9.60
CA VAL A 147 -5.10 3.47 9.98
C VAL A 147 -4.42 3.33 11.35
N LEU A 148 -5.14 2.86 12.37
CA LEU A 148 -4.57 2.69 13.71
C LEU A 148 -3.40 1.68 13.71
N ALA A 149 -3.57 0.53 13.07
CA ALA A 149 -2.51 -0.46 12.94
C ALA A 149 -1.28 0.09 12.18
N SER A 150 -1.49 0.95 11.17
CA SER A 150 -0.39 1.60 10.45
C SER A 150 0.41 2.57 11.34
N GLN A 151 -0.29 3.32 12.20
CA GLN A 151 0.32 4.29 13.12
C GLN A 151 1.22 3.57 14.14
N GLU A 152 0.68 2.54 14.81
CA GLU A 152 1.44 1.73 15.79
C GLU A 152 2.72 1.14 15.17
N ARG A 153 2.62 0.62 13.94
CA ARG A 153 3.77 0.05 13.23
C ARG A 153 4.84 1.08 12.92
N MET A 154 4.46 2.28 12.47
CA MET A 154 5.41 3.35 12.17
C MET A 154 6.04 3.92 13.44
N GLU A 155 5.24 4.14 14.49
CA GLU A 155 5.72 4.62 15.80
C GLU A 155 6.74 3.67 16.41
N SER A 156 6.51 2.35 16.33
CA SER A 156 7.47 1.35 16.78
C SER A 156 8.84 1.53 16.12
N ILE A 157 8.89 1.76 14.81
CA ILE A 157 10.15 1.98 14.07
C ILE A 157 10.81 3.30 14.48
N ILE A 158 10.03 4.38 14.62
CA ILE A 158 10.53 5.69 15.03
C ILE A 158 11.14 5.60 16.44
N ASN A 159 10.47 4.92 17.37
CA ASN A 159 10.93 4.79 18.75
C ASN A 159 12.22 3.95 18.85
N VAL A 160 12.39 2.94 17.99
CA VAL A 160 13.64 2.18 17.92
C VAL A 160 14.78 3.05 17.39
N ALA A 161 14.54 3.90 16.39
CA ALA A 161 15.56 4.78 15.82
C ALA A 161 16.03 5.88 16.79
N HIS A 162 15.21 6.27 17.78
CA HIS A 162 15.54 7.31 18.77
C HIS A 162 16.12 6.78 20.07
N LYS A 163 16.26 5.46 20.23
CA LYS A 163 16.90 4.90 21.43
C LYS A 163 18.41 5.16 21.35
N PRO A 164 19.04 5.83 22.33
CA PRO A 164 20.48 5.98 22.33
C PRO A 164 21.12 4.58 22.31
N LEU A 165 22.17 4.42 21.50
CA LEU A 165 23.00 3.22 21.53
C LEU A 165 23.49 2.99 22.98
N PRO A 166 23.51 1.73 23.45
CA PRO A 166 23.97 1.41 24.81
C PRO A 166 25.41 1.86 25.06
#